data_AF-A0A4S4MMZ2-F1
#
_entry.id   AF-A0A4S4MMZ2-F1
#
_cell.length_a   1.000
_cell.length_b   1.000
_cell.length_c   1.000
_cell.angle_alpha   90.00
_cell.angle_beta   90.00
_cell.angle_gamma   90.00
#
_symmetry.space_group_name_H-M   'P 1'
#
loop_
_entity.id
_entity.type
_entity.pdbx_description
1 polymer ?
#
loop_
_entity_poly.entity_id
_entity_poly.type
_entity_poly.pdbx_seq_one_letter_code
_entity_poly.pdbx_strand_id
1 'polypeptide(L)' 'MPETIPTTQEAVWIESLKGAWVVRPNTVPTPEAGEVLVRLEAARLNLVDWKINDYDFGG' A
#
# COMPACT_ATOMS: atom_id res chain seq x y z
N MET A 1 -24.59 7.19 9.12
CA MET A 1 -23.95 6.32 10.12
C MET A 1 -22.45 6.41 9.88
N PRO A 2 -21.58 6.41 10.91
CA PRO A 2 -20.15 6.33 10.65
C PRO A 2 -19.85 5.02 9.92
N GLU A 3 -19.04 5.09 8.87
CA GLU A 3 -18.53 3.92 8.16
C GLU A 3 -17.70 3.07 9.15
N THR A 4 -17.93 1.77 9.16
CA THR A 4 -17.11 0.85 9.96
C THR A 4 -15.74 0.67 9.31
N ILE A 5 -14.67 0.67 10.09
CA ILE A 5 -13.32 0.37 9.58
C ILE A 5 -13.31 -1.07 9.07
N PRO A 6 -13.01 -1.34 7.79
CA PRO A 6 -12.95 -2.69 7.27
C PRO A 6 -11.74 -3.43 7.84
N THR A 7 -11.82 -4.76 7.91
CA THR A 7 -10.69 -5.60 8.36
C THR A 7 -9.76 -6.00 7.20
N THR A 8 -10.24 -5.88 5.95
CA THR A 8 -9.48 -6.13 4.72
C THR A 8 -9.77 -5.05 3.67
N GLN A 9 -8.80 -4.79 2.81
CA GLN A 9 -8.92 -3.86 1.68
C GLN A 9 -8.08 -4.34 0.49
N GLU A 10 -8.30 -3.78 -0.70
CA GLU A 10 -7.35 -3.96 -1.80
C GLU A 10 -6.11 -3.06 -1.60
N ALA A 11 -4.97 -3.56 -2.06
CA ALA A 11 -3.71 -2.83 -2.12
C ALA A 11 -2.96 -3.21 -3.40
N VAL A 12 -2.03 -2.34 -3.81
CA VAL A 12 -1.11 -2.62 -4.92
C VAL A 12 0.16 -3.24 -4.33
N TRP A 13 0.56 -4.39 -4.87
CA TRP A 13 1.72 -5.18 -4.46
C TRP A 13 2.75 -5.28 -5.58
N ILE A 14 4.01 -5.44 -5.18
CA ILE A 14 5.10 -5.93 -6.02
C ILE A 14 5.62 -7.20 -5.32
N GLU A 15 5.31 -8.37 -5.88
CA GLU A 15 5.53 -9.67 -5.22
C GLU A 15 6.97 -10.22 -5.39
N SER A 16 7.75 -9.63 -6.29
CA SER A 16 9.15 -9.97 -6.54
C SER A 16 9.94 -8.73 -6.95
N LEU A 17 11.27 -8.75 -6.76
CA LEU A 17 12.13 -7.66 -7.23
C LEU A 17 11.87 -7.39 -8.72
N LYS A 18 11.51 -6.14 -9.05
CA LYS A 18 11.13 -5.72 -10.41
C LYS A 18 9.96 -6.48 -11.03
N GLY A 19 9.10 -7.05 -10.18
CA GLY A 19 7.90 -7.79 -10.57
C GLY A 19 6.77 -6.88 -11.04
N ALA A 20 5.66 -7.49 -11.44
CA ALA A 20 4.48 -6.73 -11.86
C ALA A 20 3.81 -6.04 -10.66
N TRP A 21 3.19 -4.89 -10.92
CA TRP A 21 2.22 -4.28 -10.03
C TRP A 21 0.93 -5.12 -10.07
N VAL A 22 0.50 -5.63 -8.92
CA VAL A 22 -0.71 -6.46 -8.83
C VAL A 22 -1.63 -5.99 -7.72
N VAL A 23 -2.93 -6.03 -7.96
CA VAL A 23 -3.93 -5.75 -6.92
C VAL A 23 -4.24 -7.04 -6.15
N ARG A 24 -4.19 -6.98 -4.82
CA ARG A 24 -4.52 -8.10 -3.92
C ARG A 24 -5.21 -7.60 -2.65
N PRO A 25 -5.97 -8.47 -1.96
CA PRO A 25 -6.41 -8.21 -0.60
C PRO A 25 -5.21 -8.01 0.35
N ASN A 26 -5.36 -7.09 1.29
CA ASN A 26 -4.45 -6.82 2.39
C ASN A 26 -5.26 -6.60 3.67
N THR A 27 -4.70 -6.96 4.81
CA THR A 27 -5.32 -6.68 6.12
C THR A 27 -5.20 -5.21 6.45
N VAL A 28 -6.28 -4.60 6.94
CA VAL A 28 -6.23 -3.24 7.48
C VAL A 28 -5.59 -3.30 8.86
N PRO A 29 -4.46 -2.60 9.09
CA PRO A 29 -3.78 -2.65 10.38
C PRO A 29 -4.57 -1.89 11.46
N THR A 30 -4.44 -2.33 12.71
CA THR A 30 -4.88 -1.55 13.87
C THR A 30 -3.75 -0.58 14.24
N PRO A 31 -3.99 0.75 14.30
CA PRO A 31 -2.95 1.70 14.65
C PRO A 31 -2.53 1.53 16.12
N GLU A 32 -1.22 1.63 16.38
CA GLU A 32 -0.68 1.68 17.74
C GLU A 32 -0.73 3.10 18.35
N ALA A 33 -0.28 3.23 19.60
CA ALA A 33 -0.24 4.52 20.28
C ALA A 33 0.67 5.51 19.54
N GLY A 34 0.08 6.60 19.03
CA GLY A 34 0.79 7.64 18.28
C GLY A 34 0.68 7.50 16.75
N GLU A 35 0.07 6.43 16.25
CA GLU A 35 -0.18 6.23 14.83
C GLU A 35 -1.59 6.70 14.42
N VAL A 36 -1.78 6.92 13.12
CA VAL A 36 -3.08 7.28 12.54
C VAL A 36 -3.40 6.35 11.38
N LEU A 37 -4.57 5.71 11.45
CA LEU A 37 -5.14 4.97 10.32
C LEU A 37 -5.91 5.93 9.41
N VAL A 38 -5.54 5.98 8.13
CA VAL A 38 -6.15 6.88 7.14
C VAL A 38 -6.82 6.08 6.03
N ARG A 39 -8.08 6.39 5.75
CA ARG A 39 -8.77 5.91 4.55
C ARG A 39 -8.30 6.73 3.33
N LEU A 40 -7.73 6.05 2.34
CA LEU A 40 -7.32 6.67 1.09
C LEU A 40 -8.49 6.68 0.10
N GLU A 41 -8.99 7.85 -0.25
CA GLU A 41 -10.00 7.99 -1.33
C GLU A 41 -9.35 8.08 -2.72
N ALA A 42 -8.12 8.60 -2.80
CA ALA A 42 -7.36 8.69 -4.04
C ALA A 42 -5.86 8.83 -3.76
N ALA A 43 -5.04 8.27 -4.65
CA ALA A 43 -3.59 8.44 -4.66
C ALA A 43 -3.09 8.51 -6.12
N ARG A 44 -1.92 9.09 -6.33
CA ARG A 44 -1.21 9.07 -7.62
C ARG A 44 0.23 8.63 -7.41
N LEU A 45 0.76 7.93 -8.40
CA LEU A 45 2.18 7.58 -8.44
C LEU A 45 3.00 8.76 -8.97
N ASN A 46 4.23 8.90 -8.46
CA ASN A 46 5.21 9.89 -8.87
C ASN A 46 6.55 9.24 -9.27
N LEU A 47 7.51 10.08 -9.71
CA LEU A 47 8.88 9.68 -10.08
C LEU A 47 9.77 9.29 -8.88
N VAL A 48 9.24 8.92 -7.74
CA VAL A 48 9.98 8.22 -6.69
C VAL A 48 9.40 6.82 -6.54
N ASP A 49 8.08 6.70 -6.65
CA ASP A 49 7.36 5.42 -6.58
C ASP A 49 7.83 4.42 -7.62
N TRP A 50 8.09 4.83 -8.87
CA TRP A 50 8.65 3.95 -9.92
C TRP A 50 9.97 3.27 -9.50
N LYS A 51 10.78 3.89 -8.63
CA LYS A 51 12.09 3.36 -8.29
C LYS A 51 12.01 2.08 -7.47
N ILE A 52 10.93 1.88 -6.72
CA ILE A 52 10.70 0.64 -5.95
C ILE A 52 10.49 -0.56 -6.87
N ASN A 53 10.04 -0.32 -8.10
CA ASN A 53 9.89 -1.34 -9.13
C ASN A 53 11.15 -1.46 -9.99
N ASP A 54 11.77 -0.35 -10.37
CA ASP A 54 12.81 -0.36 -11.42
C ASP A 54 14.23 -0.58 -10.89
N TYR A 55 14.51 -0.18 -9.64
CA TYR A 55 15.85 -0.21 -9.05
C TYR A 55 15.94 -1.20 -7.90
N ASP A 56 17.00 -2.00 -7.92
CA ASP A 56 17.44 -2.78 -6.77
C ASP A 56 18.53 -1.98 -6.06
N PHE A 57 18.21 -1.40 -4.91
CA PHE A 57 19.18 -0.64 -4.09
C PHE A 57 20.06 -1.56 -3.23
N GLY A 58 19.91 -2.89 -3.32
CA GLY A 58 20.62 -3.89 -2.52
C GLY A 58 21.67 -4.71 -3.27
N GLY A 59 22.07 -4.29 -4.47
CA GLY A 59 23.16 -4.90 -5.25
C GLY A 59 24.56 -4.48 -4.80
#